data_AF-A0A367GIM6-F1
#
_entry.id   AF-A0A367GIM6-F1
#
_cell.length_a   1.000
_cell.length_b   1.000
_cell.length_c   1.000
_cell.angle_alpha   90.00
_cell.angle_beta   90.00
_cell.angle_gamma   90.00
#
_symmetry.space_group_name_H-M   'P 1'
#
loop_
_entity.id
_entity.type
_entity.pdbx_description
1 polymer ?
#
loop_
_entity_poly.entity_id
_entity_poly.type
_entity_poly.pdbx_seq_one_letter_code
_entity_poly.pdbx_strand_id
1 'polypeptide(L)'
;MDEKLPEWLEQCLTEDDRQLIGIVGTEAFLRLIDTYGGGNVYIPKNDRFERYARNKAIVAEFDGYNFRELAQKYHLTEMQIRVIVKDKAAAVRAKPVDGQMSLFDAPDEQNTDK
;
A
#
# COMPACT_ATOMS: atom_id res chain seq x y z
N MET A 1 31.41 -6.66 10.15
CA MET A 1 32.75 -6.79 9.56
C MET A 1 32.65 -6.11 8.21
N ASP A 2 33.40 -5.04 7.98
CA ASP A 2 33.45 -4.40 6.66
C ASP A 2 34.14 -5.35 5.71
N GLU A 3 33.33 -6.11 4.98
CA GLU A 3 33.79 -6.95 3.89
C GLU A 3 34.41 -6.01 2.84
N LYS A 4 35.73 -6.15 2.63
CA LYS A 4 36.45 -5.31 1.67
C LYS A 4 35.89 -5.58 0.27
N LEU A 5 35.67 -4.50 -0.48
CA LEU A 5 35.28 -4.58 -1.88
C LEU A 5 36.30 -5.46 -2.63
N PRO A 6 35.84 -6.32 -3.56
CA PRO A 6 36.74 -7.02 -4.45
C PRO A 6 37.60 -6.03 -5.23
N GLU A 7 38.89 -6.32 -5.39
CA GLU A 7 39.87 -5.42 -6.02
C GLU A 7 39.50 -5.04 -7.47
N TRP A 8 38.81 -5.95 -8.19
CA TRP A 8 38.30 -5.68 -9.54
C TRP A 8 37.15 -4.67 -9.55
N LEU A 9 36.37 -4.59 -8.47
CA LEU A 9 35.23 -3.68 -8.36
C LEU A 9 35.71 -2.26 -8.08
N GLU A 10 36.71 -2.09 -7.21
CA GLU A 10 37.28 -0.78 -6.87
C GLU A 10 37.78 0.01 -8.09
N GLN A 11 38.31 -0.68 -9.10
CA GLN A 11 38.81 -0.08 -10.34
C GLN A 11 37.69 0.43 -11.26
N CYS A 12 36.47 -0.10 -11.11
CA CYS A 12 35.33 0.22 -11.96
C CYS A 12 34.28 1.11 -11.28
N LEU A 13 34.44 1.43 -9.99
CA LEU A 13 33.50 2.26 -9.25
C LEU A 13 33.47 3.69 -9.79
N THR A 14 32.28 4.13 -10.15
CA THR A 14 31.99 5.54 -10.41
C THR A 14 31.85 6.31 -9.10
N GLU A 15 31.79 7.63 -9.18
CA GLU A 15 31.57 8.46 -7.98
C GLU A 15 30.19 8.20 -7.35
N ASP A 16 29.17 7.97 -8.18
CA ASP A 16 27.82 7.63 -7.71
C ASP A 16 27.82 6.29 -6.97
N ASP A 17 28.59 5.30 -7.43
CA ASP A 17 28.74 4.01 -6.74
C ASP A 17 29.39 4.17 -5.37
N ARG A 18 30.43 5.02 -5.26
CA ARG A 18 31.07 5.31 -3.97
C ARG A 18 30.12 5.98 -2.99
N GLN A 19 29.33 6.95 -3.47
CA GLN A 19 28.31 7.60 -2.66
C GLN A 19 27.25 6.60 -2.20
N LEU A 20 26.79 5.73 -3.11
CA LEU A 20 25.81 4.70 -2.78
C LEU A 20 26.36 3.74 -1.73
N ILE A 21 27.59 3.24 -1.90
CA ILE A 21 28.28 2.41 -0.89
C ILE A 21 28.39 3.14 0.45
N GLY A 22 28.67 4.44 0.47
CA GLY A 22 28.70 5.25 1.70
C GLY A 22 27.34 5.34 2.40
N ILE A 23 26.23 5.28 1.65
CA ILE A 23 24.86 5.35 2.19
C ILE A 23 24.36 3.97 2.65
N VAL A 24 24.53 2.93 1.83
CA VAL A 24 23.93 1.60 2.08
C VAL A 24 24.89 0.58 2.68
N GLY A 25 26.21 0.82 2.59
CA GLY A 25 27.26 -0.11 2.96
C GLY A 25 27.64 -1.10 1.85
N THR A 26 28.87 -1.60 1.91
CA THR A 26 29.46 -2.49 0.89
C THR A 26 28.63 -3.76 0.65
N GLU A 27 28.20 -4.42 1.71
CA GLU A 27 27.44 -5.68 1.61
C GLU A 27 26.09 -5.48 0.89
N ALA A 28 25.38 -4.41 1.22
CA ALA A 28 24.11 -4.09 0.56
C ALA A 28 24.30 -3.70 -0.90
N PHE A 29 25.40 -3.01 -1.23
CA PHE A 29 25.74 -2.67 -2.60
C PHE A 29 26.04 -3.91 -3.45
N LEU A 30 26.80 -4.89 -2.93
CA LEU A 30 27.03 -6.16 -3.63
C LEU A 30 25.73 -6.92 -3.88
N ARG A 31 24.82 -6.95 -2.90
CA ARG A 31 23.47 -7.54 -3.10
C ARG A 31 22.65 -6.80 -4.15
N LEU A 32 22.75 -5.47 -4.23
CA LEU A 32 22.08 -4.67 -5.25
C LEU A 32 22.59 -5.02 -6.65
N ILE A 33 23.90 -5.17 -6.81
CA ILE A 33 24.50 -5.61 -8.08
C ILE A 33 24.03 -7.01 -8.44
N ASP A 34 24.02 -7.96 -7.50
CA ASP A 34 23.59 -9.34 -7.77
C ASP A 34 22.10 -9.43 -8.15
N THR A 35 21.24 -8.65 -7.48
CA THR A 35 19.78 -8.69 -7.68
C THR A 35 19.34 -7.89 -8.91
N TYR A 36 19.98 -6.74 -9.17
CA TYR A 36 19.51 -5.76 -10.15
C TYR A 36 20.55 -5.45 -11.25
N GLY A 37 21.71 -6.10 -11.24
CA GLY A 37 22.77 -5.93 -12.22
C GLY A 37 22.28 -6.16 -13.64
N GLY A 38 22.58 -5.22 -14.54
CA GLY A 38 22.10 -5.22 -15.93
C GLY A 38 20.69 -4.64 -16.12
N GLY A 39 19.99 -4.28 -15.03
CA GLY A 39 18.70 -3.58 -15.06
C GLY A 39 18.80 -2.12 -14.61
N ASN A 40 17.68 -1.40 -14.71
CA ASN A 40 17.53 -0.06 -14.14
C ASN A 40 16.61 -0.12 -12.91
N VAL A 41 17.11 0.34 -11.76
CA VAL A 41 16.34 0.43 -10.51
C VAL A 41 15.87 1.86 -10.31
N TYR A 42 14.56 2.07 -10.42
CA TYR A 42 13.98 3.36 -10.07
C TYR A 42 13.86 3.52 -8.55
N ILE A 43 14.50 4.54 -7.99
CA ILE A 43 14.33 4.95 -6.60
C ILE A 43 13.18 5.97 -6.52
N PRO A 44 12.00 5.60 -5.98
CA PRO A 44 10.89 6.54 -5.86
C PRO A 44 11.17 7.61 -4.81
N LYS A 45 10.64 8.82 -5.03
CA LYS A 45 10.68 9.91 -4.04
C LYS A 45 9.98 9.51 -2.74
N ASN A 46 10.52 9.97 -1.62
CA ASN A 46 10.03 9.66 -0.27
C ASN A 46 8.52 9.90 -0.11
N ASP A 47 8.01 10.97 -0.73
CA ASP A 47 6.58 11.32 -0.77
C ASP A 47 5.66 10.15 -1.16
N ARG A 48 6.15 9.16 -1.93
CA ARG A 48 5.35 8.00 -2.32
C ARG A 48 5.11 7.06 -1.13
N PHE A 49 6.12 6.80 -0.31
CA PHE A 49 6.00 5.91 0.83
C PHE A 49 5.17 6.53 1.94
N GLU A 50 5.38 7.82 2.21
CA GLU A 50 4.56 8.57 3.16
C GLU A 50 3.09 8.62 2.73
N ARG A 51 2.83 8.87 1.44
CA ARG A 51 1.47 8.79 0.88
C ARG A 51 0.86 7.41 1.02
N TYR A 52 1.63 6.35 0.77
CA TYR A 52 1.14 4.98 0.91
C TYR A 52 0.79 4.66 2.37
N ALA A 53 1.68 4.97 3.32
CA ALA A 53 1.45 4.76 4.74
C ALA A 53 0.24 5.56 5.24
N ARG A 54 0.15 6.85 4.85
CA ARG A 54 -0.99 7.71 5.18
C ARG A 54 -2.31 7.15 4.63
N ASN A 55 -2.34 6.76 3.36
CA ASN A 55 -3.55 6.21 2.75
C ASN A 55 -3.98 4.91 3.44
N LYS A 56 -3.04 4.06 3.83
CA LYS A 56 -3.32 2.85 4.63
C LYS A 56 -3.94 3.19 5.99
N ALA A 57 -3.44 4.22 6.67
CA ALA A 57 -4.01 4.71 7.92
C ALA A 57 -5.44 5.25 7.74
N ILE A 58 -5.66 6.07 6.70
CA ILE A 58 -7.00 6.59 6.35
C ILE A 58 -7.99 5.43 6.12
N VAL A 59 -7.59 4.40 5.38
CA VAL A 59 -8.44 3.22 5.15
C VAL A 59 -8.70 2.47 6.45
N ALA A 60 -7.73 2.33 7.34
CA ALA A 60 -7.93 1.66 8.64
C ALA A 60 -8.93 2.41 9.52
N GLU A 61 -8.80 3.73 9.62
CA GLU A 61 -9.64 4.60 10.47
C GLU A 61 -11.04 4.91 9.88
N PHE A 62 -11.29 4.60 8.62
CA PHE A 62 -12.58 4.87 7.98
C PHE A 62 -13.71 4.00 8.55
N ASP A 63 -14.77 4.64 9.04
CA ASP A 63 -15.93 3.99 9.68
C ASP A 63 -17.15 3.85 8.75
N GLY A 64 -17.10 4.43 7.55
CA GLY A 64 -18.20 4.43 6.59
C GLY A 64 -18.77 5.83 6.30
N TYR A 65 -18.70 6.75 7.26
CA TYR A 65 -19.34 8.07 7.20
C TYR A 65 -18.42 9.24 7.64
N ASN A 66 -17.28 8.97 8.26
CA ASN A 66 -16.31 9.95 8.79
C ASN A 66 -15.43 10.68 7.75
N PHE A 67 -15.95 10.94 6.54
CA PHE A 67 -15.20 11.60 5.47
C PHE A 67 -14.65 12.97 5.86
N ARG A 68 -15.47 13.78 6.54
CA ARG A 68 -15.12 15.15 6.96
C ARG A 68 -14.05 15.16 8.05
N GLU A 69 -14.13 14.23 8.99
CA GLU A 69 -13.17 14.12 10.09
C GLU A 69 -11.79 13.68 9.59
N LEU A 70 -11.75 12.68 8.71
CA LEU A 70 -10.50 12.24 8.07
C LEU A 70 -9.90 13.33 7.17
N ALA A 71 -10.73 14.08 6.45
CA ALA A 71 -10.27 15.21 5.64
C ALA A 71 -9.55 16.26 6.49
N GLN A 72 -10.11 16.61 7.66
CA GLN A 72 -9.49 17.55 8.59
C GLN A 72 -8.21 16.99 9.22
N LYS A 73 -8.25 15.74 9.70
CA LYS A 73 -7.11 15.08 10.39
C LYS A 73 -5.88 14.92 9.49
N TYR A 74 -6.10 14.58 8.22
CA TYR A 74 -5.00 14.33 7.27
C TYR A 74 -4.71 15.53 6.35
N HIS A 75 -5.38 16.66 6.55
CA HIS A 75 -5.29 17.85 5.70
C HIS A 75 -5.50 17.54 4.21
N LEU A 76 -6.53 16.72 3.92
CA LEU A 76 -6.91 16.32 2.57
C LEU A 76 -8.31 16.82 2.25
N THR A 77 -8.63 16.90 0.96
CA THR A 77 -10.00 17.17 0.54
C THR A 77 -10.89 15.94 0.75
N GLU A 78 -12.19 16.16 0.98
CA GLU A 78 -13.15 15.04 1.09
C GLU A 78 -13.15 14.15 -0.15
N MET A 79 -12.93 14.74 -1.34
CA MET A 79 -12.80 13.99 -2.59
C MET A 79 -11.60 13.04 -2.59
N GLN A 80 -10.44 13.47 -2.07
CA GLN A 80 -9.28 12.60 -1.95
C GLN A 80 -9.53 11.46 -0.96
N ILE A 81 -10.16 11.75 0.18
CA ILE A 81 -10.56 10.70 1.13
C ILE A 81 -11.50 9.69 0.46
N ARG A 82 -12.53 10.15 -0.27
CA ARG A 82 -13.47 9.27 -1.01
C ARG A 82 -12.76 8.37 -2.02
N VAL A 83 -11.73 8.86 -2.71
CA VAL A 83 -10.92 8.05 -3.63
C VAL A 83 -10.11 7.00 -2.86
N ILE A 84 -9.49 7.39 -1.73
CA ILE A 84 -8.66 6.50 -0.91
C ILE A 84 -9.50 5.37 -0.28
N VAL A 85 -10.71 5.67 0.20
CA VAL A 85 -11.56 4.69 0.90
C VAL A 85 -12.55 3.97 -0.03
N LYS A 86 -12.51 4.22 -1.34
CA LYS A 86 -13.50 3.72 -2.32
C LYS A 86 -13.78 2.23 -2.18
N ASP A 87 -12.72 1.42 -2.07
CA ASP A 87 -12.83 -0.04 -2.00
C ASP A 87 -13.43 -0.50 -0.66
N LYS A 88 -13.02 0.13 0.47
CA LYS A 88 -13.59 -0.15 1.79
C LYS A 88 -15.06 0.30 1.89
N ALA A 89 -15.39 1.45 1.32
CA ALA A 89 -16.76 1.97 1.27
C ALA A 89 -17.68 1.08 0.42
N ALA A 90 -17.18 0.52 -0.69
CA ALA A 90 -17.91 -0.48 -1.48
C ALA A 90 -18.16 -1.76 -0.66
N ALA A 91 -17.15 -2.26 0.07
CA ALA A 91 -17.29 -3.43 0.93
C ALA A 91 -18.28 -3.22 2.09
N VAL A 92 -18.29 -2.03 2.71
CA VAL A 92 -19.25 -1.69 3.78
C VAL A 92 -20.68 -1.63 3.24
N ARG A 93 -20.89 -1.07 2.04
CA ARG A 93 -22.23 -1.01 1.40
C ARG A 93 -22.72 -2.35 0.88
N ALA A 94 -21.81 -3.26 0.55
CA ALA A 94 -22.14 -4.59 0.07
C ALA A 94 -22.51 -5.56 1.21
N LYS A 95 -22.29 -5.19 2.48
CA LYS A 95 -22.77 -5.99 3.61
C LYS A 95 -24.30 -5.91 3.66
N PRO A 96 -25.02 -7.05 3.63
CA PRO A 96 -26.44 -7.08 3.92
C PRO A 96 -26.68 -6.45 5.29
N VAL A 97 -27.75 -5.67 5.43
CA VAL A 97 -28.14 -5.15 6.74
C VAL A 97 -28.53 -6.34 7.62
N ASP A 98 -28.03 -6.40 8.85
CA ASP A 98 -28.39 -7.47 9.79
C ASP A 98 -29.92 -7.53 9.96
N GLY A 99 -30.51 -8.68 9.63
CA GLY A 99 -31.96 -8.90 9.63
C GLY A 99 -32.67 -8.69 8.29
N GLN A 100 -31.96 -8.39 7.21
CA GLN A 100 -32.54 -8.35 5.86
C GLN A 100 -32.74 -9.77 5.30
N MET A 101 -34.00 -10.19 5.13
CA MET A 101 -34.33 -11.38 4.34
C MET A 101 -34.13 -11.08 2.85
N SER A 102 -33.60 -12.04 2.08
CA SER A 102 -33.49 -11.89 0.64
C SER A 102 -34.88 -11.80 0.02
N LEU A 103 -35.05 -11.00 -1.04
CA LEU A 103 -36.31 -10.98 -1.81
C LEU A 103 -36.66 -12.36 -2.40
N PHE A 104 -35.67 -13.24 -2.51
CA PHE A 104 -35.80 -14.61 -3.00
C PHE A 104 -35.97 -15.65 -1.89
N ASP A 105 -35.90 -15.25 -0.62
CA ASP A 105 -36.29 -16.08 0.51
C ASP A 105 -37.81 -15.99 0.69
N ALA A 106 -38.57 -16.42 -0.32
CA ALA A 106 -40.00 -16.64 -0.13
C ALA A 106 -40.16 -17.85 0.81
N PRO A 107 -41.06 -17.82 1.81
CA PRO A 107 -41.47 -19.06 2.45
C PRO A 107 -42.13 -19.90 1.35
N ASP A 108 -41.58 -21.09 1.11
CA ASP A 108 -42.31 -22.11 0.36
C ASP A 108 -43.63 -22.32 1.10
N GLU A 109 -44.72 -21.77 0.57
CA GLU A 109 -46.08 -22.18 0.93
C GLU A 109 -46.24 -23.62 0.45
N GLN A 110 -45.68 -24.55 1.23
CA GLN A 110 -46.06 -25.95 1.16
C GLN A 110 -47.50 -26.03 1.62
N ASN A 111 -48.37 -25.98 0.61
CA ASN A 111 -49.54 -26.82 0.44
C ASN A 111 -49.83 -27.70 1.67
N THR A 112 -50.72 -27.21 2.54
CA THR A 112 -51.36 -28.09 3.52
C THR A 112 -52.69 -28.55 2.93
N ASP A 113 -52.68 -29.81 2.50
CA ASP A 113 -53.85 -30.62 2.23
C ASP A 113 -54.89 -30.50 3.37
N LYS A 114 -56.06 -29.89 3.10
CA LYS A 114 -57.40 -30.49 3.26
C LYS A 114 -58.54 -29.50 3.04
#